data_AF-A0A356S3A4-F1
#
_entry.id   AF-A0A356S3A4-F1
#
_cell.length_a   1.000
_cell.length_b   1.000
_cell.length_c   1.000
_cell.angle_alpha   90.00
_cell.angle_beta   90.00
_cell.angle_gamma   90.00
#
_symmetry.space_group_name_H-M   'P 1'
#
loop_
_entity.id
_entity.type
_entity.pdbx_description
1 polymer ?
#
loop_
_entity_poly.entity_id
_entity_poly.type
_entity_poly.pdbx_seq_one_letter_code
_entity_poly.pdbx_strand_id
1 'polypeptide(L)'
;MPTKRGEVFVLNRETGEPLFDIQELPVPQDGGVPEDYVAATQPFSMDLPTFRMELDETKMWGVTPLDQLWCRIEYKKMRYDGHFTVPGTDMILQNPGATGGFNWGSVSVDEVNNLMIVNPLFMANQLQL
;
A
#
# COMPACT_ATOMS: atom_id res chain seq x y z
N MET A 1 -8.86 9.38 -8.88
CA MET A 1 -7.56 9.76 -8.29
C MET A 1 -6.84 8.51 -7.80
N PRO A 2 -5.92 7.96 -8.61
CA PRO A 2 -5.04 6.87 -8.18
C PRO A 2 -4.02 7.36 -7.15
N THR A 3 -3.72 6.55 -6.13
CA THR A 3 -2.84 6.92 -5.02
C THR A 3 -1.58 6.04 -4.94
N LYS A 4 -0.52 6.56 -4.32
CA LYS A 4 0.68 5.76 -4.01
C LYS A 4 0.41 4.56 -3.11
N ARG A 5 -0.75 4.48 -2.47
CA ARG A 5 -1.18 3.33 -1.66
C ARG A 5 -1.80 2.19 -2.48
N GLY A 6 -1.91 2.34 -3.81
CA GLY A 6 -2.53 1.32 -4.67
C GLY A 6 -4.05 1.35 -4.63
N GLU A 7 -4.66 2.51 -4.35
CA GLU A 7 -6.11 2.70 -4.32
C GLU A 7 -6.53 3.80 -5.29
N VAL A 8 -7.78 3.72 -5.76
CA VAL A 8 -8.41 4.75 -6.57
C VAL A 8 -9.55 5.36 -5.77
N PHE A 9 -9.54 6.68 -5.63
CA PHE A 9 -10.65 7.46 -5.04
C PHE A 9 -11.31 8.29 -6.13
N VAL A 10 -12.64 8.41 -6.13
CA VAL A 10 -13.36 9.27 -7.07
C VAL A 10 -14.18 10.27 -6.27
N LEU A 11 -13.91 11.55 -6.52
CA LEU A 11 -14.54 12.66 -5.81
C LEU A 11 -15.24 13.55 -6.83
N ASN A 12 -16.34 14.17 -6.41
CA ASN A 12 -16.95 15.27 -7.12
C ASN A 12 -15.94 16.44 -7.16
N ARG A 13 -15.64 16.95 -8.36
CA ARG A 13 -14.66 18.02 -8.56
C ARG A 13 -15.07 19.35 -7.92
N GLU A 14 -16.37 19.62 -7.83
CA GLU A 14 -16.92 20.88 -7.33
C GLU A 14 -17.06 20.88 -5.81
N THR A 15 -17.56 19.79 -5.24
CA THR A 15 -17.84 19.69 -3.79
C THR A 15 -16.74 18.99 -2.99
N GLY A 16 -15.90 18.17 -3.66
CA GLY A 16 -14.93 17.30 -3.00
C GLY A 16 -15.53 16.06 -2.37
N GLU A 17 -16.85 15.87 -2.43
CA GLU A 17 -17.54 14.73 -1.84
C GLU A 17 -17.24 13.44 -2.62
N PRO A 18 -17.13 12.30 -1.92
CA PRO A 18 -16.86 11.03 -2.58
C PRO A 18 -18.07 10.54 -3.39
N LEU A 19 -17.79 10.01 -4.60
CA LEU A 19 -18.81 9.41 -5.46
C LEU A 19 -19.02 7.91 -5.18
N PHE A 20 -18.06 7.28 -4.50
CA PHE A 20 -18.10 5.89 -4.04
C PHE A 20 -17.91 5.86 -2.54
N ASP A 21 -18.30 4.76 -1.89
CA ASP A 21 -18.15 4.60 -0.46
C ASP A 21 -16.67 4.67 -0.04
N ILE A 22 -16.40 5.56 0.92
CA ILE A 22 -15.11 5.70 1.57
C ILE A 22 -15.33 5.53 3.07
N GLN A 23 -14.65 4.55 3.66
CA GLN A 23 -14.72 4.29 5.08
C GLN A 23 -13.36 4.54 5.76
N GLU A 24 -13.40 5.17 6.92
CA GLU A 24 -12.26 5.26 7.84
C GLU A 24 -12.13 3.92 8.58
N LEU A 25 -11.09 3.15 8.27
CA LEU A 25 -10.82 1.86 8.89
C LEU A 25 -9.60 1.94 9.82
N PRO A 26 -9.59 1.18 10.93
CA PRO A 26 -8.42 1.07 11.79
C PRO A 26 -7.19 0.59 11.04
N VAL A 27 -6.03 1.14 11.38
CA VAL A 27 -4.73 0.75 10.83
C VAL A 27 -3.74 0.42 11.96
N PRO A 28 -2.65 -0.34 11.70
CA PRO A 28 -1.66 -0.65 12.72
C PRO A 28 -1.18 0.59 13.47
N GLN A 29 -1.05 0.46 14.79
CA GLN A 29 -0.63 1.56 15.69
C GLN A 29 0.70 1.29 16.38
N ASP A 30 1.21 0.05 16.27
CA ASP A 30 2.44 -0.36 16.93
C ASP A 30 3.65 0.07 16.11
N GLY A 31 4.66 0.64 16.79
CA GLY A 31 5.87 1.20 16.17
C GLY A 31 6.03 2.68 16.49
N GLY A 32 6.65 3.43 15.57
CA GLY A 32 6.88 4.86 15.74
C GLY A 32 8.02 5.20 16.70
N VAL A 33 8.23 6.50 16.87
CA VAL A 33 9.08 7.09 17.92
C VAL A 33 8.19 8.02 18.77
N PRO A 34 8.56 8.31 20.04
CA PRO A 34 7.72 9.08 20.96
C PRO A 34 7.27 10.46 20.43
N GLU A 35 8.04 11.03 19.51
CA GLU A 35 7.79 12.33 18.90
C GLU A 35 6.85 12.27 17.68
N ASP A 36 6.57 11.09 17.14
CA ASP A 36 5.77 10.90 15.91
C ASP A 36 4.29 10.70 16.23
N TYR A 37 3.43 11.18 15.33
CA TYR A 37 1.98 11.07 15.44
C TYR A 37 1.43 10.08 14.42
N VAL A 38 0.79 9.01 14.91
CA VAL A 38 0.14 8.00 14.07
C VAL A 38 -1.37 8.17 14.17
N ALA A 39 -2.04 8.32 13.03
CA ALA A 39 -3.49 8.36 12.96
C ALA A 39 -4.09 6.95 13.19
N ALA A 40 -5.15 6.86 14.01
CA ALA A 40 -5.80 5.60 14.35
C ALA A 40 -6.53 4.94 13.18
N THR A 41 -6.99 5.73 12.22
CA THR A 41 -7.73 5.28 11.05
C THR A 41 -7.19 5.90 9.77
N GLN A 42 -7.52 5.27 8.64
CA GLN A 42 -7.24 5.79 7.31
C GLN A 42 -8.45 5.58 6.40
N PRO A 43 -8.64 6.42 5.39
CA PRO A 43 -9.71 6.24 4.41
C PRO A 43 -9.36 5.10 3.46
N PHE A 44 -10.37 4.31 3.13
CA PHE A 44 -10.33 3.23 2.14
C PHE A 44 -11.50 3.35 1.17
N SER A 45 -11.24 3.20 -0.13
CA SER A 45 -12.32 3.06 -1.12
C SER A 45 -12.88 1.64 -1.08
N MET A 46 -14.18 1.51 -0.82
CA MET A 46 -14.83 0.21 -0.60
C MET A 46 -15.43 -0.38 -1.88
N ASP A 47 -15.90 0.48 -2.79
CA ASP A 47 -16.58 0.04 -4.02
C ASP A 47 -15.63 -0.18 -5.21
N LEU A 48 -14.37 0.25 -5.10
CA LEU A 48 -13.39 0.19 -6.17
C LEU A 48 -12.30 -0.86 -5.90
N PRO A 49 -11.71 -1.47 -6.94
CA PRO A 49 -10.62 -2.41 -6.77
C PRO A 49 -9.42 -1.76 -6.07
N THR A 50 -8.81 -2.53 -5.16
CA THR A 50 -7.51 -2.20 -4.59
C THR A 50 -6.40 -2.98 -5.30
N PHE A 51 -5.27 -2.31 -5.51
CA PHE A 51 -4.10 -2.81 -6.22
C PHE A 51 -2.90 -2.92 -5.27
N ARG A 52 -3.15 -3.23 -4.00
CA ARG A 52 -2.14 -3.55 -3.00
C ARG A 52 -2.18 -5.05 -2.69
N MET A 53 -1.02 -5.63 -2.42
CA MET A 53 -0.90 -7.05 -2.07
C MET A 53 -0.55 -7.17 -0.60
N GLU A 54 -1.27 -7.98 0.17
CA GLU A 54 -0.81 -8.36 1.51
C GLU A 54 0.30 -9.39 1.39
N LEU A 55 1.46 -9.09 1.98
CA LEU A 55 2.61 -9.98 1.98
C LEU A 55 2.56 -10.93 3.17
N ASP A 56 3.04 -12.14 2.95
CA ASP A 56 3.34 -13.10 4.00
C ASP A 56 4.61 -13.86 3.60
N GLU A 57 5.13 -14.69 4.51
CA GLU A 57 6.31 -15.49 4.26
C GLU A 57 6.17 -16.37 2.99
N THR A 58 4.96 -16.87 2.71
CA THR A 58 4.71 -17.76 1.57
C THR A 58 4.83 -17.07 0.23
N LYS A 59 4.61 -15.74 0.19
CA LYS A 59 4.73 -14.90 -1.00
C LYS A 59 6.16 -14.44 -1.30
N MET A 60 7.13 -14.80 -0.47
CA MET A 60 8.54 -14.49 -0.75
C MET A 60 9.04 -15.26 -1.97
N TRP A 61 9.65 -14.51 -2.89
CA TRP A 61 10.08 -15.00 -4.20
C TRP A 61 11.60 -14.87 -4.37
N GLY A 62 12.19 -15.79 -5.13
CA GLY A 62 13.60 -15.74 -5.52
C GLY A 62 13.83 -16.50 -6.82
N VAL A 63 14.91 -16.17 -7.53
CA VAL A 63 15.26 -16.81 -8.81
C VAL A 63 15.61 -18.29 -8.62
N THR A 64 16.27 -18.60 -7.50
CA THR A 64 16.61 -19.97 -7.09
C THR A 64 15.96 -20.32 -5.74
N PRO A 65 15.93 -21.61 -5.36
CA PRO A 65 15.49 -22.01 -4.02
C PRO A 65 16.30 -21.38 -2.88
N LEU A 66 17.59 -21.09 -3.11
CA LEU A 66 18.43 -20.40 -2.11
C LEU A 66 18.03 -18.93 -1.96
N ASP A 67 17.71 -18.25 -3.07
CA ASP A 67 17.22 -16.87 -3.04
C ASP A 67 15.87 -16.80 -2.36
N GLN A 68 14.96 -17.75 -2.65
CA GLN A 68 13.67 -17.80 -1.99
C GLN A 68 13.81 -18.01 -0.48
N LEU A 69 14.68 -18.94 -0.06
CA LEU A 69 15.00 -19.15 1.35
C LEU A 69 15.54 -17.87 1.99
N TRP A 70 16.46 -17.18 1.31
CA TRP A 70 17.03 -15.92 1.79
C TRP A 70 15.96 -14.85 1.96
N CYS A 71 15.10 -14.63 0.95
CA CYS A 71 13.99 -13.68 1.04
C CYS A 71 13.02 -14.00 2.18
N ARG A 72 12.75 -15.28 2.46
CA ARG A 72 11.95 -15.70 3.62
C ARG A 72 12.61 -15.38 4.94
N ILE A 73 13.92 -15.58 5.05
CA ILE A 73 14.69 -15.24 6.25
C ILE A 73 14.67 -13.72 6.47
N GLU A 74 14.93 -12.92 5.43
CA GLU A 74 14.87 -11.46 5.53
C GLU A 74 13.47 -10.97 5.91
N TYR A 75 12.41 -11.53 5.30
CA TYR A 75 11.03 -11.24 5.69
C TYR A 75 10.79 -11.48 7.19
N LYS A 76 11.27 -12.60 7.75
CA LYS A 76 11.11 -12.92 9.18
C LYS A 76 11.89 -12.00 10.12
N LYS A 77 12.92 -11.32 9.64
CA LYS A 77 13.68 -10.35 10.43
C LYS A 77 12.97 -8.99 10.52
N MET A 78 11.97 -8.76 9.68
CA MET A 78 11.21 -7.52 9.61
C MET A 78 9.84 -7.67 10.25
N ARG A 79 9.33 -6.57 10.80
CA ARG A 79 7.91 -6.47 11.16
C ARG A 79 7.08 -6.09 9.92
N TYR A 80 5.95 -6.78 9.76
CA TYR A 80 4.96 -6.47 8.74
C TYR A 80 3.57 -6.70 9.32
N ASP A 81 2.92 -5.61 9.70
CA ASP A 81 1.56 -5.60 10.26
C ASP A 81 0.51 -5.32 9.17
N GLY A 82 0.92 -5.44 7.91
CA GLY A 82 0.10 -5.17 6.74
C GLY A 82 0.31 -3.77 6.17
N HIS A 83 -0.67 -3.33 5.38
CA HIS A 83 -0.73 -1.96 4.88
C HIS A 83 -0.74 -1.00 6.07
N PHE A 84 0.07 0.07 6.01
CA PHE A 84 0.32 0.98 7.14
C PHE A 84 1.07 0.40 8.34
N THR A 85 1.95 -0.59 8.14
CA THR A 85 2.97 -0.91 9.15
C THR A 85 3.74 0.37 9.52
N VAL A 86 3.67 0.77 10.79
CA VAL A 86 4.25 2.04 11.26
C VAL A 86 5.78 1.90 11.35
N PRO A 87 6.56 2.78 10.68
CA PRO A 87 8.02 2.78 10.81
C PRO A 87 8.45 3.09 12.24
N GLY A 88 9.46 2.41 12.73
CA GLY A 88 10.00 2.61 14.07
C GLY A 88 11.53 2.47 14.07
N THR A 89 12.08 2.25 15.27
CA THR A 89 13.51 1.93 15.42
C THR A 89 13.82 0.48 15.04
N ASP A 90 12.82 -0.36 14.82
CA ASP A 90 12.93 -1.71 14.28
C ASP A 90 12.82 -1.72 12.75
N MET A 91 13.35 -2.77 12.10
CA MET A 91 13.25 -2.91 10.66
C MET A 91 11.84 -3.37 10.27
N ILE A 92 11.18 -2.61 9.39
CA ILE A 92 9.86 -2.97 8.87
C ILE A 92 9.90 -3.25 7.37
N LEU A 93 8.92 -4.01 6.89
CA LEU A 93 8.61 -4.13 5.48
C LEU A 93 7.52 -3.12 5.10
N GLN A 94 7.89 -2.06 4.39
CA GLN A 94 6.93 -1.09 3.88
C GLN A 94 6.35 -1.58 2.56
N ASN A 95 5.04 -1.85 2.52
CA ASN A 95 4.34 -2.25 1.30
C ASN A 95 2.91 -1.68 1.23
N PRO A 96 2.56 -0.87 0.20
CA PRO A 96 3.41 -0.43 -0.91
C PRO A 96 4.61 0.42 -0.47
N GLY A 97 5.76 0.25 -1.11
CA GLY A 97 6.97 1.02 -0.82
C GLY A 97 6.91 2.47 -1.34
N ALA A 98 8.01 3.20 -1.22
CA ALA A 98 8.11 4.62 -1.58
C ALA A 98 7.81 4.95 -3.07
N THR A 99 8.05 3.98 -3.96
CA THR A 99 7.65 4.09 -5.37
C THR A 99 6.13 4.14 -5.52
N GLY A 100 5.40 3.53 -4.58
CA GLY A 100 3.95 3.49 -4.50
C GLY A 100 3.31 2.51 -5.49
N GLY A 101 2.03 2.20 -5.26
CA GLY A 101 1.18 1.44 -6.18
C GLY A 101 0.96 2.21 -7.47
N PHE A 102 0.40 3.42 -7.39
CA PHE A 102 0.34 4.32 -8.54
C PHE A 102 1.35 5.45 -8.38
N ASN A 103 2.29 5.49 -9.32
CA ASN A 103 3.29 6.55 -9.37
C ASN A 103 2.91 7.62 -10.42
N TRP A 104 3.87 8.41 -10.90
CA TRP A 104 3.61 9.53 -11.81
C TRP A 104 2.94 9.18 -13.15
N GLY A 105 2.93 7.90 -13.55
CA GLY A 105 2.25 7.44 -14.77
C GLY A 105 0.72 7.48 -14.72
N SER A 106 0.12 7.61 -13.53
CA SER A 106 -1.34 7.70 -13.33
C SER A 106 -2.13 6.56 -14.00
N VAL A 107 -3.37 6.85 -14.43
CA VAL A 107 -4.31 5.94 -15.09
C VAL A 107 -4.82 6.56 -16.40
N SER A 108 -5.31 5.73 -17.32
CA SER A 108 -6.00 6.17 -18.54
C SER A 108 -7.48 5.83 -18.47
N VAL A 109 -8.35 6.68 -19.02
CA VAL A 109 -9.81 6.49 -19.01
C VAL A 109 -10.32 6.51 -20.45
N ASP A 110 -11.07 5.46 -20.82
CA ASP A 110 -11.86 5.39 -22.04
C ASP A 110 -13.33 5.61 -21.66
N GLU A 111 -13.82 6.81 -21.92
CA GLU A 111 -15.18 7.24 -21.56
C GLU A 111 -16.26 6.56 -22.39
N VAL A 112 -15.96 6.16 -23.64
CA VAL A 112 -16.95 5.54 -24.53
C VAL A 112 -17.27 4.12 -24.07
N ASN A 113 -16.24 3.39 -23.63
CA ASN A 113 -16.38 2.02 -23.16
C ASN A 113 -16.49 1.91 -21.63
N ASN A 114 -16.44 3.03 -20.90
CA ASN A 114 -16.43 3.08 -19.43
C ASN A 114 -15.31 2.24 -18.81
N LEU A 115 -14.10 2.33 -19.37
CA LEU A 115 -12.93 1.59 -18.90
C LEU A 115 -11.91 2.51 -18.26
N MET A 116 -11.39 2.10 -17.11
CA MET A 116 -10.18 2.68 -16.52
C MET A 116 -9.05 1.67 -16.64
N ILE A 117 -7.98 2.06 -17.32
CA ILE A 117 -6.77 1.25 -17.50
C ILE A 117 -5.73 1.73 -16.50
N VAL A 118 -5.23 0.79 -15.70
CA VAL A 118 -4.35 1.05 -14.56
C VAL A 118 -3.05 0.27 -14.70
N ASN A 119 -1.96 0.82 -14.15
CA ASN A 119 -0.65 0.17 -14.15
C ASN A 119 -0.01 0.26 -12.74
N PRO A 120 -0.43 -0.60 -11.79
CA PRO A 120 0.13 -0.60 -10.45
C PRO A 120 1.55 -1.17 -10.43
N LEU A 121 2.40 -0.58 -9.60
CA LEU A 121 3.75 -1.04 -9.30
C LEU A 121 3.75 -1.77 -7.96
N PHE A 122 4.38 -2.95 -7.93
CA PHE A 122 4.54 -3.75 -6.72
C PHE A 122 6.01 -3.79 -6.32
N MET A 123 6.39 -2.85 -5.44
CA MET A 123 7.75 -2.79 -4.91
C MET A 123 7.68 -2.42 -3.43
N ALA A 124 8.10 -3.35 -2.58
CA ALA A 124 8.22 -3.14 -1.14
C ALA A 124 9.63 -2.64 -0.80
N ASN A 125 9.75 -1.93 0.32
CA ASN A 125 11.02 -1.43 0.83
C ASN A 125 11.28 -1.96 2.24
N GLN A 126 12.55 -2.15 2.57
CA GLN A 126 12.96 -2.22 3.97
C GLN A 126 13.09 -0.79 4.50
N LEU A 127 12.51 -0.51 5.67
CA LEU A 127 12.53 0.83 6.26
C LEU A 127 12.81 0.74 7.77
N GLN A 128 13.60 1.69 8.25
CA GLN A 128 13.94 1.90 9.66
C GLN A 128 14.22 3.40 9.83
N LEU A 129 13.78 3.98 10.96
CA LEU A 129 14.00 5.39 11.30
C LEU A 129 15.43 5.64 11.83
#